data_AF-A0A944IRN1-F1
#
_entry.id   AF-A0A944IRN1-F1
#
_cell.length_a   1.000
_cell.length_b   1.000
_cell.length_c   1.000
_cell.angle_alpha   90.00
_cell.angle_beta   90.00
_cell.angle_gamma   90.00
#
_symmetry.space_group_name_H-M   'P 1'
#
loop_
_entity.id
_entity.type
_entity.pdbx_description
1 polymer ?
#
loop_
_entity_poly.entity_id
_entity_poly.type
_entity_poly.pdbx_seq_one_letter_code
_entity_poly.pdbx_strand_id
1 'polypeptide(L)'
;MDRPSSQSSLQTIAVVGLGTMGTGIAEVLARAGREVIGIDISDTATRRATAALAATTARSVAKERITEEERDGVLARFRTFTELTAAADADLVIEVVPESYELKQQLFRELDAIVRPDTILATGTNALSVTRMAAESQRPERVLGLHFFNPAPAMKLVEVVSCVLTAPTAVEAVTALARELGKEPVSVGDRPGFVADGLLFGYLNQAAAMFESKYASREDIDAAMRLGCGLPMGPLALLDLIGVDTARTVLEAMYASSGDRLHAPAPILGHLAEAGLTGQKSGRGFYTYEAAGSPVIVRDLQTPLDGALLGAGRHVSSVGVAGSGTMASGIAQVFAQAGFTVVLAARSQEKAEAAKAAIGKSLGRAVSKGRLTEAAAAQTMELITPAGSLDAFSDVDLAVEAVAENLAVKQELFAGLDKVCKPGAVLATTTSSLPVIAIARATSRPQDVIGMHFFNPAPAMKLVEVVRTVLTADDVHATVREICTKVRKHPVDCGDRAGFIVNALLFPYLNNAIKMVEQHYATLDDIDAAMKLGGGYPMGPFELLDVVGLDVSLAIEKVLHKEFRDPGLAPSPLLEHLVAAGCLGRKTGRGFREYARR
;
A
#
# COMPACT_ATOMS: atom_id res chain seq x y z
N MET A 1 11.29 39.91 -26.07
CA MET A 1 11.10 40.30 -24.66
C MET A 1 9.66 40.71 -24.54
N ASP A 2 8.86 39.87 -23.90
CA ASP A 2 7.73 40.27 -23.05
C ASP A 2 7.30 38.99 -22.32
N ARG A 3 7.62 38.93 -21.02
CA ARG A 3 7.06 37.91 -20.12
C ARG A 3 5.63 38.35 -19.84
N PRO A 4 4.61 37.50 -20.04
CA PRO A 4 3.29 37.80 -19.50
C PRO A 4 3.42 37.93 -17.98
N SER A 5 2.93 39.03 -17.46
CA SER A 5 2.88 39.36 -16.04
C SER A 5 2.04 38.32 -15.29
N SER A 6 2.67 37.53 -14.43
CA SER A 6 2.00 36.59 -13.53
C SER A 6 1.32 37.34 -12.37
N GLN A 7 0.11 37.83 -12.59
CA GLN A 7 -0.82 38.17 -11.52
C GLN A 7 -1.73 36.95 -11.28
N SER A 8 -1.82 36.46 -10.04
CA SER A 8 -2.60 35.27 -9.69
C SER A 8 -4.09 35.51 -9.98
N SER A 9 -4.71 34.70 -10.84
CA SER A 9 -6.09 34.90 -11.32
C SER A 9 -7.17 34.51 -10.32
N LEU A 10 -6.83 33.75 -9.26
CA LEU A 10 -7.80 33.26 -8.26
C LEU A 10 -7.47 33.85 -6.88
N GLN A 11 -8.11 34.97 -6.53
CA GLN A 11 -7.85 35.69 -5.27
C GLN A 11 -8.95 35.51 -4.24
N THR A 12 -10.22 35.52 -4.68
CA THR A 12 -11.39 35.32 -3.83
C THR A 12 -11.94 33.92 -4.06
N ILE A 13 -11.98 33.09 -3.03
CA ILE A 13 -12.34 31.68 -3.16
C ILE A 13 -13.46 31.35 -2.18
N ALA A 14 -14.57 30.82 -2.69
CA ALA A 14 -15.65 30.31 -1.85
C ALA A 14 -15.43 28.82 -1.54
N VAL A 15 -15.63 28.42 -0.29
CA VAL A 15 -15.62 27.02 0.16
C VAL A 15 -17.00 26.69 0.69
N VAL A 16 -17.72 25.81 0.00
CA VAL A 16 -19.11 25.43 0.35
C VAL A 16 -19.12 24.09 1.06
N GLY A 17 -19.58 24.06 2.31
CA GLY A 17 -19.54 22.91 3.22
C GLY A 17 -18.38 23.03 4.20
N LEU A 18 -18.65 23.50 5.42
CA LEU A 18 -17.64 23.76 6.47
C LEU A 18 -17.53 22.61 7.47
N GLY A 19 -17.45 21.39 6.93
CA GLY A 19 -17.02 20.20 7.66
C GLY A 19 -15.51 20.20 7.94
N THR A 20 -14.97 19.04 8.32
CA THR A 20 -13.53 18.87 8.57
C THR A 20 -12.68 19.26 7.36
N MET A 21 -13.05 18.76 6.17
CA MET A 21 -12.32 19.04 4.93
C MET A 21 -12.45 20.50 4.49
N GLY A 22 -13.66 21.03 4.41
CA GLY A 22 -13.86 22.43 4.01
C GLY A 22 -13.18 23.43 4.95
N THR A 23 -13.19 23.18 6.27
CA THR A 23 -12.45 24.00 7.24
C THR A 23 -10.93 23.92 7.00
N GLY A 24 -10.41 22.71 6.73
CA GLY A 24 -8.98 22.53 6.41
C GLY A 24 -8.56 23.19 5.10
N ILE A 25 -9.42 23.15 4.08
CA ILE A 25 -9.19 23.83 2.79
C ILE A 25 -9.21 25.35 3.00
N ALA A 26 -10.20 25.87 3.73
CA ALA A 26 -10.27 27.29 4.06
C ALA A 26 -9.02 27.77 4.80
N GLU A 27 -8.48 26.98 5.74
CA GLU A 27 -7.21 27.28 6.42
C GLU A 27 -6.04 27.38 5.43
N VAL A 28 -5.90 26.41 4.51
CA VAL A 28 -4.82 26.39 3.51
C VAL A 28 -4.90 27.62 2.61
N LEU A 29 -6.10 27.95 2.13
CA LEU A 29 -6.33 29.11 1.27
C LEU A 29 -6.00 30.43 1.98
N ALA A 30 -6.51 30.62 3.20
CA ALA A 30 -6.30 31.85 3.96
C ALA A 30 -4.82 32.05 4.33
N ARG A 31 -4.10 30.97 4.68
CA ARG A 31 -2.64 31.00 4.92
C ARG A 31 -1.83 31.38 3.69
N ALA A 32 -2.31 31.02 2.50
CA ALA A 32 -1.68 31.41 1.24
C ALA A 32 -2.06 32.84 0.78
N GLY A 33 -2.80 33.59 1.59
CA GLY A 33 -3.16 34.98 1.29
C GLY A 33 -4.34 35.14 0.34
N ARG A 34 -5.24 34.14 0.27
CA ARG A 34 -6.51 34.24 -0.46
C ARG A 34 -7.61 34.79 0.43
N GLU A 35 -8.53 35.55 -0.14
CA GLU A 35 -9.78 35.93 0.54
C GLU A 35 -10.72 34.72 0.47
N VAL A 36 -11.17 34.24 1.63
CA VAL A 36 -11.93 32.99 1.73
C VAL A 36 -13.34 33.24 2.24
N ILE A 37 -14.32 32.83 1.43
CA ILE A 37 -15.74 32.89 1.73
C ILE A 37 -16.20 31.48 2.13
N GLY A 38 -16.31 31.21 3.43
CA GLY A 38 -16.84 29.94 3.93
C GLY A 38 -18.36 29.95 3.95
N ILE A 39 -19.00 28.97 3.31
CA ILE A 39 -20.46 28.88 3.25
C ILE A 39 -20.93 27.55 3.82
N ASP A 40 -21.86 27.57 4.77
CA ASP A 40 -22.53 26.38 5.29
C ASP A 40 -23.98 26.69 5.65
N ILE A 41 -24.89 25.74 5.43
CA ILE A 41 -26.32 25.89 5.75
C ILE A 41 -26.57 26.10 7.25
N SER A 42 -25.59 25.76 8.09
CA SER A 42 -25.67 25.87 9.55
C SER A 42 -24.78 26.97 10.10
N ASP A 43 -25.40 27.95 10.75
CA ASP A 43 -24.68 28.97 11.55
C ASP A 43 -23.82 28.34 12.67
N THR A 44 -24.20 27.14 13.12
CA THR A 44 -23.37 26.40 14.08
C THR A 44 -22.09 25.87 13.41
N ALA A 45 -22.18 25.41 12.16
CA ALA A 45 -21.03 24.93 11.40
C ALA A 45 -20.08 26.09 11.04
N THR A 46 -20.59 27.25 10.63
CA THR A 46 -19.78 28.46 10.34
C THR A 46 -19.01 28.93 11.58
N ARG A 47 -19.67 29.00 12.74
CA ARG A 47 -19.03 29.34 14.02
C ARG A 47 -17.98 28.31 14.43
N ARG A 48 -18.28 27.02 14.26
CA ARG A 48 -17.31 25.93 14.55
C ARG A 48 -16.08 26.02 13.66
N ALA A 49 -16.24 26.28 12.37
CA ALA A 49 -15.12 26.43 11.43
C ALA A 49 -14.23 27.62 11.79
N THR A 50 -14.84 28.77 12.12
CA THR A 50 -14.13 29.97 12.58
C THR A 50 -13.34 29.70 13.87
N ALA A 51 -13.96 29.04 14.85
CA ALA A 51 -13.31 28.66 16.10
C ALA A 51 -12.17 27.64 15.88
N ALA A 52 -12.37 26.69 14.97
CA ALA A 52 -11.35 25.69 14.62
C ALA A 52 -10.13 26.34 13.97
N LEU A 53 -10.33 27.26 13.01
CA LEU A 53 -9.25 28.03 12.38
C LEU A 53 -8.49 28.89 13.41
N ALA A 54 -9.21 29.56 14.31
CA ALA A 54 -8.60 30.33 15.39
C ALA A 54 -7.75 29.45 16.32
N ALA A 55 -8.23 28.25 16.64
CA ALA A 55 -7.51 27.30 17.47
C ALA A 55 -6.29 26.69 16.77
N THR A 56 -6.38 26.34 15.48
CA THR A 56 -5.26 25.79 14.71
C THR A 56 -4.15 26.83 14.52
N THR A 57 -4.51 28.06 14.16
CA THR A 57 -3.56 29.17 14.00
C THR A 57 -2.91 29.57 15.33
N ALA A 58 -3.66 29.63 16.44
CA ALA A 58 -3.08 29.87 17.77
C ALA A 58 -2.05 28.79 18.16
N ARG A 59 -2.35 27.51 17.86
CA ARG A 59 -1.38 26.42 18.06
C ARG A 59 -0.15 26.56 17.16
N SER A 60 -0.29 27.08 15.95
CA SER A 60 0.85 27.37 15.08
C SER A 60 1.73 28.49 15.64
N VAL A 61 1.14 29.56 16.20
CA VAL A 61 1.87 30.63 16.90
C VAL A 61 2.63 30.08 18.10
N ALA A 62 1.96 29.29 18.96
CA ALA A 62 2.59 28.69 20.13
C ALA A 62 3.74 27.72 19.78
N LYS A 63 3.74 27.19 18.56
CA LYS A 63 4.83 26.34 18.01
C LYS A 63 5.83 27.14 17.17
N GLU A 64 5.76 28.48 17.20
CA GLU A 64 6.62 29.41 16.47
C GLU A 64 6.66 29.16 14.96
N ARG A 65 5.57 28.61 14.40
CA ARG A 65 5.44 28.33 12.95
C ARG A 65 4.95 29.53 12.16
N ILE A 66 4.22 30.43 12.82
CA ILE A 66 3.75 31.72 12.31
C ILE A 66 3.79 32.74 13.45
N THR A 67 3.82 34.02 13.12
CA THR A 67 3.71 35.15 14.04
C THR A 67 2.25 35.48 14.37
N GLU A 68 2.01 36.28 15.40
CA GLU A 68 0.66 36.80 15.71
C GLU A 68 0.13 37.70 14.59
N GLU A 69 0.99 38.50 13.94
CA GLU A 69 0.59 39.33 12.79
C GLU A 69 0.13 38.48 11.60
N GLU A 70 0.86 37.42 11.28
CA GLU A 70 0.46 36.46 10.25
C GLU A 70 -0.85 35.76 10.61
N ARG A 71 -1.05 35.41 11.90
CA ARG A 71 -2.31 34.83 12.37
C ARG A 71 -3.48 35.79 12.20
N ASP A 72 -3.34 37.05 12.60
CA ASP A 72 -4.38 38.06 12.44
C ASP A 72 -4.73 38.26 10.96
N GLY A 73 -3.72 38.25 10.09
CA GLY A 73 -3.90 38.27 8.64
C GLY A 73 -4.69 37.07 8.12
N VAL A 74 -4.42 35.85 8.60
CA VAL A 74 -5.17 34.64 8.22
C VAL A 74 -6.63 34.72 8.66
N LEU A 75 -6.88 35.16 9.90
CA LEU A 75 -8.23 35.26 10.45
C LEU A 75 -9.05 36.35 9.74
N ALA A 76 -8.44 37.47 9.39
CA ALA A 76 -9.11 38.57 8.68
C ALA A 76 -9.59 38.17 7.26
N ARG A 77 -8.91 37.21 6.63
CA ARG A 77 -9.22 36.71 5.28
C ARG A 77 -10.32 35.66 5.24
N PHE A 78 -10.71 35.07 6.38
CA PHE A 78 -11.76 34.06 6.42
C PHE A 78 -13.07 34.65 6.93
N ARG A 79 -14.08 34.74 6.05
CA ARG A 79 -15.43 35.22 6.38
C ARG A 79 -16.44 34.12 6.13
N THR A 80 -17.42 33.99 7.01
CA THR A 80 -18.42 32.93 6.92
C THR A 80 -19.83 33.46 6.68
N PHE A 81 -20.62 32.70 5.92
CA PHE A 81 -21.98 33.05 5.51
C PHE A 81 -22.87 31.80 5.51
N THR A 82 -24.18 32.00 5.60
CA THR A 82 -25.17 30.92 5.45
C THR A 82 -25.85 30.90 4.08
N GLU A 83 -25.72 32.00 3.33
CA GLU A 83 -26.37 32.17 2.03
C GLU A 83 -25.38 31.92 0.88
N LEU A 84 -25.77 31.11 -0.10
CA LEU A 84 -24.94 30.83 -1.29
C LEU A 84 -24.64 32.07 -2.13
N THR A 85 -25.49 33.12 -2.05
CA THR A 85 -25.27 34.38 -2.77
C THR A 85 -23.97 35.09 -2.37
N ALA A 86 -23.39 34.74 -1.22
CA ALA A 86 -22.07 35.24 -0.82
C ALA A 86 -20.95 34.82 -1.78
N ALA A 87 -21.14 33.75 -2.57
CA ALA A 87 -20.17 33.30 -3.57
C ALA A 87 -20.21 34.09 -4.89
N ALA A 88 -21.11 35.07 -5.05
CA ALA A 88 -21.32 35.78 -6.31
C ALA A 88 -20.04 36.39 -6.90
N ASP A 89 -19.15 36.89 -6.03
CA ASP A 89 -17.90 37.53 -6.42
C ASP A 89 -16.66 36.61 -6.32
N ALA A 90 -16.84 35.31 -6.10
CA ALA A 90 -15.72 34.37 -6.06
C ALA A 90 -15.11 34.13 -7.45
N ASP A 91 -13.79 33.97 -7.52
CA ASP A 91 -13.07 33.56 -8.73
C ASP A 91 -13.08 32.02 -8.89
N LEU A 92 -13.14 31.32 -7.75
CA LEU A 92 -13.25 29.86 -7.65
C LEU A 92 -14.23 29.50 -6.52
N VAL A 93 -15.08 28.51 -6.76
CA VAL A 93 -15.87 27.84 -5.72
C VAL A 93 -15.35 26.42 -5.55
N ILE A 94 -15.10 26.01 -4.31
CA ILE A 94 -14.73 24.64 -3.94
C ILE A 94 -15.86 24.05 -3.09
N GLU A 95 -16.59 23.11 -3.66
CA GLU A 95 -17.68 22.40 -3.02
C GLU A 95 -17.16 21.19 -2.25
N VAL A 96 -17.53 21.05 -0.97
CA VAL A 96 -17.13 19.97 -0.06
C VAL A 96 -18.29 19.56 0.88
N VAL A 97 -19.50 19.56 0.34
CA VAL A 97 -20.73 19.11 1.01
C VAL A 97 -20.81 17.56 1.01
N PRO A 98 -21.76 16.95 1.75
CA PRO A 98 -21.91 15.49 1.80
C PRO A 98 -21.95 14.82 0.42
N GLU A 99 -21.43 13.59 0.36
CA GLU A 99 -21.21 12.83 -0.88
C GLU A 99 -22.52 12.24 -1.45
N SER A 100 -23.45 13.10 -1.83
CA SER A 100 -24.70 12.78 -2.54
C SER A 100 -24.70 13.46 -3.89
N TYR A 101 -24.99 12.69 -4.95
CA TYR A 101 -25.05 13.22 -6.30
C TYR A 101 -26.13 14.30 -6.43
N GLU A 102 -27.33 14.04 -5.90
CA GLU A 102 -28.49 14.93 -5.98
C GLU A 102 -28.20 16.26 -5.27
N LEU A 103 -27.57 16.19 -4.09
CA LEU A 103 -27.21 17.39 -3.32
C LEU A 103 -26.20 18.26 -4.07
N LYS A 104 -25.11 17.65 -4.57
CA LYS A 104 -24.08 18.37 -5.33
C LYS A 104 -24.62 18.92 -6.64
N GLN A 105 -25.43 18.14 -7.37
CA GLN A 105 -26.10 18.59 -8.59
C GLN A 105 -26.95 19.84 -8.33
N GLN A 106 -27.81 19.80 -7.30
CA GLN A 106 -28.65 20.94 -6.95
C GLN A 106 -27.79 22.18 -6.63
N LEU A 107 -26.75 21.99 -5.82
CA LEU A 107 -25.84 23.05 -5.44
C LEU A 107 -25.11 23.66 -6.64
N PHE A 108 -24.57 22.84 -7.55
CA PHE A 108 -23.91 23.33 -8.76
C PHE A 108 -24.85 24.15 -9.65
N ARG A 109 -26.12 23.72 -9.78
CA ARG A 109 -27.14 24.47 -10.52
C ARG A 109 -27.44 25.84 -9.90
N GLU A 110 -27.51 25.91 -8.57
CA GLU A 110 -27.73 27.16 -7.84
C GLU A 110 -26.52 28.09 -7.96
N LEU A 111 -25.31 27.56 -7.77
CA LEU A 111 -24.05 28.29 -7.92
C LEU A 111 -23.91 28.85 -9.34
N ASP A 112 -24.23 28.08 -10.38
CA ASP A 112 -24.18 28.54 -11.77
C ASP A 112 -25.03 29.78 -12.04
N ALA A 113 -26.14 29.95 -11.33
CA ALA A 113 -27.03 31.11 -11.44
C ALA A 113 -26.54 32.32 -10.62
N ILE A 114 -25.68 32.09 -9.63
CA ILE A 114 -25.20 33.10 -8.67
C ILE A 114 -23.85 33.69 -9.09
N VAL A 115 -22.90 32.84 -9.48
CA VAL A 115 -21.51 33.25 -9.70
C VAL A 115 -21.30 33.85 -11.08
N ARG A 116 -20.24 34.65 -11.23
CA ARG A 116 -19.89 35.26 -12.50
C ARG A 116 -19.62 34.21 -13.59
N PRO A 117 -19.86 34.54 -14.87
CA PRO A 117 -19.54 33.75 -16.06
C PRO A 117 -18.23 32.97 -16.11
N ASP A 118 -17.17 33.55 -15.56
CA ASP A 118 -15.78 33.10 -15.61
C ASP A 118 -15.33 32.38 -14.33
N THR A 119 -16.19 32.34 -13.31
CA THR A 119 -15.92 31.64 -12.04
C THR A 119 -15.74 30.14 -12.28
N ILE A 120 -14.65 29.57 -11.78
CA ILE A 120 -14.42 28.11 -11.82
C ILE A 120 -15.26 27.44 -10.72
N LEU A 121 -15.90 26.32 -11.05
CA LEU A 121 -16.63 25.49 -10.08
C LEU A 121 -15.90 24.17 -9.89
N ALA A 122 -15.28 24.00 -8.72
CA ALA A 122 -14.57 22.80 -8.34
C ALA A 122 -15.37 22.00 -7.30
N THR A 123 -15.40 20.68 -7.45
CA THR A 123 -15.93 19.76 -6.42
C THR A 123 -14.80 19.00 -5.75
N GLY A 124 -14.87 18.85 -4.43
CA GLY A 124 -14.01 18.01 -3.61
C GLY A 124 -14.51 16.57 -3.47
N THR A 125 -15.44 16.12 -4.33
CA THR A 125 -15.88 14.73 -4.43
C THR A 125 -14.70 13.79 -4.58
N ASN A 126 -14.84 12.54 -4.13
CA ASN A 126 -13.85 11.48 -4.34
C ASN A 126 -14.40 10.27 -5.11
N ALA A 127 -15.73 10.17 -5.28
CA ALA A 127 -16.35 9.02 -5.94
C ALA A 127 -17.36 9.36 -7.04
N LEU A 128 -17.85 10.60 -7.10
CA LEU A 128 -18.90 11.00 -8.05
C LEU A 128 -18.30 11.50 -9.36
N SER A 129 -19.02 11.27 -10.46
CA SER A 129 -18.56 11.70 -11.80
C SER A 129 -18.57 13.22 -11.95
N VAL A 130 -17.38 13.78 -12.16
CA VAL A 130 -17.20 15.19 -12.51
C VAL A 130 -17.79 15.48 -13.89
N THR A 131 -17.71 14.53 -14.83
CA THR A 131 -18.30 14.65 -16.17
C THR A 131 -19.80 14.87 -16.10
N ARG A 132 -20.51 14.13 -15.25
CA ARG A 132 -21.96 14.26 -15.12
C ARG A 132 -22.36 15.60 -14.52
N MET A 133 -21.64 16.07 -13.49
CA MET A 133 -21.85 17.39 -12.91
C MET A 133 -21.54 18.51 -13.90
N ALA A 134 -20.44 18.39 -14.66
CA ALA A 134 -20.10 19.35 -15.71
C ALA A 134 -21.19 19.40 -16.79
N ALA A 135 -21.66 18.26 -17.29
CA ALA A 135 -22.67 18.20 -18.35
C ALA A 135 -24.02 18.84 -17.97
N GLU A 136 -24.33 18.92 -16.68
CA GLU A 136 -25.56 19.52 -16.16
C GLU A 136 -25.39 21.00 -15.78
N SER A 137 -24.16 21.53 -15.85
CA SER A 137 -23.87 22.96 -15.72
C SER A 137 -24.22 23.72 -17.00
N GLN A 138 -24.59 24.99 -16.87
CA GLN A 138 -24.78 25.89 -18.02
C GLN A 138 -23.46 26.20 -18.74
N ARG A 139 -22.32 25.99 -18.07
CA ARG A 139 -20.97 26.33 -18.53
C ARG A 139 -20.00 25.21 -18.15
N PRO A 140 -20.13 24.04 -18.80
CA PRO A 140 -19.40 22.83 -18.42
C PRO A 140 -17.86 23.01 -18.44
N GLU A 141 -17.35 23.94 -19.26
CA GLU A 141 -15.93 24.17 -19.47
C GLU A 141 -15.16 24.67 -18.25
N ARG A 142 -15.86 25.19 -17.23
CA ARG A 142 -15.27 25.69 -15.99
C ARG A 142 -15.47 24.76 -14.79
N VAL A 143 -16.02 23.57 -15.02
CA VAL A 143 -16.29 22.57 -13.99
C VAL A 143 -15.17 21.53 -13.94
N LEU A 144 -14.62 21.29 -12.75
CA LEU A 144 -13.58 20.29 -12.51
C LEU A 144 -13.65 19.69 -11.10
N GLY A 145 -12.88 18.64 -10.84
CA GLY A 145 -12.65 18.14 -9.49
C GLY A 145 -11.36 18.70 -8.90
N LEU A 146 -11.38 19.01 -7.62
CA LEU A 146 -10.23 19.46 -6.83
C LEU A 146 -10.21 18.73 -5.50
N HIS A 147 -9.61 17.54 -5.51
CA HIS A 147 -9.66 16.61 -4.39
C HIS A 147 -8.45 16.79 -3.47
N PHE A 148 -8.73 17.21 -2.23
CA PHE A 148 -7.75 17.34 -1.15
C PHE A 148 -7.77 16.12 -0.24
N PHE A 149 -6.62 15.79 0.34
CA PHE A 149 -6.48 14.66 1.25
C PHE A 149 -6.53 15.10 2.72
N ASN A 150 -7.22 14.35 3.57
CA ASN A 150 -7.35 14.66 4.99
C ASN A 150 -6.08 14.27 5.79
N PRO A 151 -5.55 15.15 6.68
CA PRO A 151 -5.90 16.56 6.87
C PRO A 151 -5.32 17.49 5.81
N ALA A 152 -6.16 18.33 5.21
CA ALA A 152 -5.78 19.20 4.08
C ALA A 152 -4.55 20.08 4.35
N PRO A 153 -4.32 20.67 5.54
CA PRO A 153 -3.10 21.43 5.81
C PRO A 153 -1.81 20.61 5.82
N ALA A 154 -1.88 19.34 6.19
CA ALA A 154 -0.70 18.47 6.36
C ALA A 154 -0.35 17.72 5.06
N MET A 155 -1.36 17.33 4.27
CA MET A 155 -1.16 16.56 3.05
C MET A 155 -0.66 17.45 1.91
N LYS A 156 0.34 16.97 1.16
CA LYS A 156 0.89 17.69 0.00
C LYS A 156 0.11 17.44 -1.28
N LEU A 157 -0.42 16.24 -1.45
CA LEU A 157 -1.13 15.83 -2.66
C LEU A 157 -2.46 16.57 -2.82
N VAL A 158 -2.77 16.94 -4.05
CA VAL A 158 -4.10 17.34 -4.51
C VAL A 158 -4.32 16.72 -5.89
N GLU A 159 -5.48 16.08 -6.12
CA GLU A 159 -5.84 15.60 -7.46
C GLU A 159 -6.67 16.67 -8.17
N VAL A 160 -6.21 17.09 -9.35
CA VAL A 160 -6.92 18.00 -10.25
C VAL A 160 -7.59 17.15 -11.32
N VAL A 161 -8.91 17.02 -11.23
CA VAL A 161 -9.69 16.09 -12.03
C VAL A 161 -10.36 16.83 -13.17
N SER A 162 -10.02 16.47 -14.40
CA SER A 162 -10.64 17.02 -15.60
C SER A 162 -11.54 15.99 -16.28
N CYS A 163 -12.63 16.47 -16.87
CA CYS A 163 -13.46 15.67 -17.77
C CYS A 163 -13.31 16.14 -19.21
N VAL A 164 -13.94 15.42 -20.14
CA VAL A 164 -13.93 15.75 -21.58
C VAL A 164 -14.51 17.14 -21.91
N LEU A 165 -15.22 17.76 -20.97
CA LEU A 165 -15.80 19.09 -21.13
C LEU A 165 -14.96 20.21 -20.52
N THR A 166 -14.08 19.90 -19.55
CA THR A 166 -13.30 20.90 -18.82
C THR A 166 -12.30 21.60 -19.75
N ALA A 167 -12.28 22.93 -19.73
CA ALA A 167 -11.30 23.70 -20.49
C ALA A 167 -9.89 23.57 -19.88
N PRO A 168 -8.84 23.43 -20.72
CA PRO A 168 -7.45 23.42 -20.25
C PRO A 168 -7.07 24.63 -19.40
N THR A 169 -7.63 25.81 -19.70
CA THR A 169 -7.39 27.05 -18.95
C THR A 169 -7.87 26.97 -17.50
N ALA A 170 -8.99 26.30 -17.24
CA ALA A 170 -9.49 26.09 -15.87
C ALA A 170 -8.56 25.14 -15.09
N VAL A 171 -8.11 24.06 -15.74
CA VAL A 171 -7.14 23.11 -15.17
C VAL A 171 -5.82 23.80 -14.85
N GLU A 172 -5.30 24.62 -15.77
CA GLU A 172 -4.07 25.39 -15.59
C GLU A 172 -4.17 26.36 -14.41
N ALA A 173 -5.29 27.10 -14.30
CA ALA A 173 -5.52 28.06 -13.22
C ALA A 173 -5.56 27.37 -11.84
N VAL A 174 -6.30 26.26 -11.73
CA VAL A 174 -6.41 25.51 -10.47
C VAL A 174 -5.11 24.78 -10.13
N THR A 175 -4.38 24.27 -11.13
CA THR A 175 -3.05 23.67 -10.94
C THR A 175 -2.04 24.71 -10.44
N ALA A 176 -2.07 25.94 -10.99
CA ALA A 176 -1.23 27.03 -10.52
C ALA A 176 -1.55 27.40 -9.07
N LEU A 177 -2.85 27.54 -8.74
CA LEU A 177 -3.29 27.77 -7.37
C LEU A 177 -2.78 26.67 -6.43
N ALA A 178 -2.97 25.38 -6.75
CA ALA A 178 -2.50 24.27 -5.92
C ALA A 178 -1.00 24.38 -5.60
N ARG A 179 -0.17 24.73 -6.59
CA ARG A 179 1.27 24.95 -6.38
C ARG A 179 1.56 26.14 -5.46
N GLU A 180 0.83 27.24 -5.61
CA GLU A 180 0.93 28.41 -4.72
C GLU A 180 0.53 28.09 -3.28
N LEU A 181 -0.41 27.16 -3.08
CA LEU A 181 -0.79 26.62 -1.76
C LEU A 181 0.28 25.69 -1.16
N GLY A 182 1.41 25.48 -1.84
CA GLY A 182 2.46 24.53 -1.44
C GLY A 182 2.03 23.07 -1.61
N LYS A 183 1.05 22.80 -2.47
CA LYS A 183 0.60 21.45 -2.83
C LYS A 183 1.30 20.95 -4.09
N GLU A 184 1.28 19.64 -4.25
CA GLU A 184 1.78 18.92 -5.42
C GLU A 184 0.56 18.39 -6.19
N PRO A 185 0.08 19.12 -7.22
CA PRO A 185 -1.09 18.70 -7.99
C PRO A 185 -0.74 17.53 -8.91
N VAL A 186 -1.65 16.57 -8.97
CA VAL A 186 -1.61 15.42 -9.89
C VAL A 186 -2.79 15.53 -10.85
N SER A 187 -2.54 15.40 -12.15
CA SER A 187 -3.57 15.48 -13.19
C SER A 187 -4.27 14.13 -13.33
N VAL A 188 -5.59 14.11 -13.22
CA VAL A 188 -6.39 12.88 -13.28
C VAL A 188 -7.61 13.04 -14.18
N GLY A 189 -7.95 12.00 -14.94
CA GLY A 189 -9.21 11.89 -15.66
C GLY A 189 -10.36 11.44 -14.76
N ASP A 190 -11.59 11.89 -15.04
CA ASP A 190 -12.78 11.54 -14.26
C ASP A 190 -13.03 10.01 -14.20
N ARG A 191 -12.88 9.45 -12.99
CA ARG A 191 -13.22 8.06 -12.65
C ARG A 191 -13.53 7.94 -11.15
N PRO A 192 -14.31 6.93 -10.72
CA PRO A 192 -14.55 6.69 -9.30
C PRO A 192 -13.24 6.44 -8.55
N GLY A 193 -13.02 7.18 -7.45
CA GLY A 193 -11.80 7.11 -6.64
C GLY A 193 -10.56 7.76 -7.27
N PHE A 194 -10.67 8.37 -8.45
CA PHE A 194 -9.54 8.98 -9.16
C PHE A 194 -8.33 8.03 -9.25
N VAL A 195 -7.15 8.44 -8.76
CA VAL A 195 -5.98 7.57 -8.66
C VAL A 195 -5.82 7.03 -7.25
N ALA A 196 -5.68 7.90 -6.26
CA ALA A 196 -5.27 7.49 -4.91
C ALA A 196 -6.31 6.60 -4.23
N ASP A 197 -7.56 7.07 -4.15
CA ASP A 197 -8.66 6.33 -3.52
C ASP A 197 -9.01 5.08 -4.33
N GLY A 198 -8.93 5.17 -5.66
CA GLY A 198 -9.15 4.07 -6.60
C GLY A 198 -8.22 2.88 -6.36
N LEU A 199 -6.94 3.15 -6.09
CA LEU A 199 -5.97 2.11 -5.75
C LEU A 199 -6.06 1.69 -4.28
N LEU A 200 -6.23 2.66 -3.37
CA LEU A 200 -6.18 2.43 -1.94
C LEU A 200 -7.38 1.61 -1.46
N PHE A 201 -8.61 2.03 -1.76
CA PHE A 201 -9.80 1.37 -1.21
C PHE A 201 -10.01 -0.03 -1.76
N GLY A 202 -9.65 -0.30 -3.02
CA GLY A 202 -9.63 -1.67 -3.55
C GLY A 202 -8.67 -2.58 -2.79
N TYR A 203 -7.48 -2.10 -2.49
CA TYR A 203 -6.49 -2.82 -1.66
C TYR A 203 -6.98 -3.05 -0.22
N LEU A 204 -7.51 -2.01 0.42
CA LEU A 204 -8.04 -2.10 1.79
C LEU A 204 -9.23 -3.07 1.87
N ASN A 205 -10.10 -3.05 0.88
CA ASN A 205 -11.26 -3.94 0.80
C ASN A 205 -10.83 -5.41 0.68
N GLN A 206 -9.79 -5.70 -0.12
CA GLN A 206 -9.22 -7.05 -0.21
C GLN A 206 -8.60 -7.51 1.10
N ALA A 207 -7.92 -6.62 1.84
CA ALA A 207 -7.39 -6.94 3.16
C ALA A 207 -8.51 -7.24 4.18
N ALA A 208 -9.59 -6.46 4.16
CA ALA A 208 -10.77 -6.71 4.99
C ALA A 208 -11.43 -8.06 4.67
N ALA A 209 -11.60 -8.39 3.39
CA ALA A 209 -12.13 -9.68 2.94
C ALA A 209 -11.20 -10.85 3.33
N MET A 210 -9.88 -10.65 3.25
CA MET A 210 -8.89 -11.63 3.68
C MET A 210 -9.02 -11.93 5.19
N PHE A 211 -9.17 -10.89 6.01
CA PHE A 211 -9.43 -11.04 7.45
C PHE A 211 -10.77 -11.72 7.73
N GLU A 212 -11.84 -11.29 7.07
CA GLU A 212 -13.18 -11.87 7.23
C GLU A 212 -13.21 -13.39 6.94
N SER A 213 -12.47 -13.82 5.92
CA SER A 213 -12.34 -15.24 5.57
C SER A 213 -11.53 -16.06 6.58
N LYS A 214 -10.98 -15.42 7.63
CA LYS A 214 -10.10 -16.00 8.65
C LYS A 214 -8.84 -16.63 8.06
N TYR A 215 -8.37 -16.09 6.93
CA TYR A 215 -7.19 -16.58 6.24
C TYR A 215 -5.90 -16.29 7.01
N ALA A 216 -5.81 -15.11 7.62
CA ALA A 216 -4.71 -14.66 8.47
C ALA A 216 -5.26 -13.72 9.57
N SER A 217 -4.52 -13.57 10.65
CA SER A 217 -4.89 -12.64 11.73
C SER A 217 -4.76 -11.18 11.28
N ARG A 218 -5.43 -10.26 11.99
CA ARG A 218 -5.31 -8.83 11.69
C ARG A 218 -3.87 -8.33 11.86
N GLU A 219 -3.16 -8.84 12.85
CA GLU A 219 -1.75 -8.55 13.12
C GLU A 219 -0.85 -9.06 12.00
N ASP A 220 -1.07 -10.28 11.50
CA ASP A 220 -0.27 -10.89 10.45
C ASP A 220 -0.45 -10.17 9.12
N ILE A 221 -1.69 -9.84 8.75
CA ILE A 221 -2.00 -9.06 7.54
C ILE A 221 -1.30 -7.70 7.59
N ASP A 222 -1.41 -7.00 8.72
CA ASP A 222 -0.81 -5.68 8.89
C ASP A 222 0.72 -5.73 8.97
N ALA A 223 1.29 -6.74 9.63
CA ALA A 223 2.74 -6.93 9.70
C ALA A 223 3.32 -7.31 8.33
N ALA A 224 2.64 -8.16 7.57
CA ALA A 224 3.05 -8.58 6.24
C ALA A 224 3.19 -7.36 5.30
N MET A 225 2.18 -6.50 5.26
CA MET A 225 2.22 -5.34 4.36
C MET A 225 3.23 -4.27 4.81
N ARG A 226 3.38 -4.05 6.13
CA ARG A 226 4.40 -3.13 6.66
C ARG A 226 5.83 -3.61 6.42
N LEU A 227 6.12 -4.88 6.72
CA LEU A 227 7.48 -5.42 6.68
C LEU A 227 7.88 -5.97 5.31
N GLY A 228 6.92 -6.44 4.52
CA GLY A 228 7.11 -6.96 3.17
C GLY A 228 7.15 -5.85 2.12
N CYS A 229 6.22 -4.90 2.18
CA CYS A 229 6.12 -3.79 1.21
C CYS A 229 6.70 -2.47 1.73
N GLY A 230 7.05 -2.37 3.02
CA GLY A 230 7.58 -1.14 3.61
C GLY A 230 6.51 -0.07 3.86
N LEU A 231 5.22 -0.45 3.91
CA LEU A 231 4.14 0.50 4.16
C LEU A 231 4.25 1.09 5.59
N PRO A 232 3.89 2.37 5.77
CA PRO A 232 3.96 3.02 7.09
C PRO A 232 2.94 2.45 8.09
N MET A 233 1.82 1.93 7.59
CA MET A 233 0.72 1.38 8.37
C MET A 233 0.16 0.13 7.66
N GLY A 234 -0.34 -0.83 8.43
CA GLY A 234 -1.02 -2.00 7.88
C GLY A 234 -2.43 -1.63 7.40
N PRO A 235 -3.01 -2.37 6.43
CA PRO A 235 -4.29 -2.02 5.83
C PRO A 235 -5.45 -2.00 6.83
N LEU A 236 -5.52 -2.93 7.79
CA LEU A 236 -6.64 -2.98 8.73
C LEU A 236 -6.56 -1.85 9.77
N ALA A 237 -5.35 -1.55 10.26
CA ALA A 237 -5.11 -0.37 11.08
C ALA A 237 -5.41 0.94 10.30
N LEU A 238 -5.11 0.98 9.00
CA LEU A 238 -5.43 2.13 8.16
C LEU A 238 -6.94 2.30 7.96
N LEU A 239 -7.69 1.20 7.78
CA LEU A 239 -9.16 1.23 7.77
C LEU A 239 -9.74 1.80 9.06
N ASP A 240 -9.18 1.43 10.22
CA ASP A 240 -9.60 1.98 11.50
C ASP A 240 -9.26 3.46 11.67
N LEU A 241 -8.13 3.91 11.11
CA LEU A 241 -7.73 5.33 11.12
C LEU A 241 -8.65 6.16 10.22
N ILE A 242 -8.96 5.69 9.02
CA ILE A 242 -9.91 6.33 8.09
C ILE A 242 -11.32 6.34 8.71
N GLY A 243 -11.70 5.24 9.34
CA GLY A 243 -13.04 4.96 9.82
C GLY A 243 -13.71 3.92 8.93
N VAL A 244 -14.14 2.82 9.53
CA VAL A 244 -14.71 1.66 8.81
C VAL A 244 -15.99 2.01 8.05
N ASP A 245 -16.84 2.84 8.64
CA ASP A 245 -18.04 3.42 8.04
C ASP A 245 -17.71 4.32 6.84
N THR A 246 -16.71 5.18 6.97
CA THR A 246 -16.25 6.05 5.88
C THR A 246 -15.70 5.23 4.72
N ALA A 247 -14.87 4.23 5.00
CA ALA A 247 -14.35 3.32 3.98
C ALA A 247 -15.47 2.56 3.26
N ARG A 248 -16.47 2.07 4.01
CA ARG A 248 -17.67 1.44 3.44
C ARG A 248 -18.40 2.39 2.50
N THR A 249 -18.69 3.62 2.91
CA THR A 249 -19.41 4.60 2.07
C THR A 249 -18.65 4.91 0.79
N VAL A 250 -17.33 5.09 0.86
CA VAL A 250 -16.50 5.33 -0.33
C VAL A 250 -16.53 4.13 -1.28
N LEU A 251 -16.38 2.91 -0.76
CA LEU A 251 -16.49 1.68 -1.54
C LEU A 251 -17.87 1.50 -2.18
N GLU A 252 -18.96 1.78 -1.46
CA GLU A 252 -20.32 1.73 -2.00
C GLU A 252 -20.51 2.72 -3.15
N ALA A 253 -20.03 3.95 -3.02
CA ALA A 253 -20.10 4.95 -4.08
C ALA A 253 -19.26 4.55 -5.30
N MET A 254 -18.03 4.08 -5.09
CA MET A 254 -17.17 3.58 -6.15
C MET A 254 -17.78 2.36 -6.86
N TYR A 255 -18.38 1.43 -6.11
CA TYR A 255 -19.04 0.26 -6.66
C TYR A 255 -20.29 0.63 -7.46
N ALA A 256 -21.15 1.52 -6.94
CA ALA A 256 -22.34 1.98 -7.63
C ALA A 256 -22.00 2.62 -8.99
N SER A 257 -20.87 3.34 -9.07
CA SER A 257 -20.43 3.96 -10.32
C SER A 257 -19.66 3.04 -11.27
N SER A 258 -18.86 2.09 -10.76
CA SER A 258 -17.96 1.27 -11.60
C SER A 258 -18.51 -0.12 -11.91
N GLY A 259 -19.36 -0.67 -11.04
CA GLY A 259 -19.77 -2.08 -11.10
C GLY A 259 -18.64 -3.08 -10.83
N ASP A 260 -17.44 -2.59 -10.48
CA ASP A 260 -16.25 -3.41 -10.29
C ASP A 260 -16.30 -4.10 -8.93
N ARG A 261 -16.26 -5.44 -8.94
CA ARG A 261 -16.31 -6.26 -7.72
C ARG A 261 -15.18 -5.94 -6.75
N LEU A 262 -14.06 -5.38 -7.21
CA LEU A 262 -13.00 -4.88 -6.34
C LEU A 262 -13.50 -3.85 -5.33
N HIS A 263 -14.44 -2.99 -5.74
CA HIS A 263 -15.01 -1.93 -4.93
C HIS A 263 -16.27 -2.36 -4.17
N ALA A 264 -16.81 -3.55 -4.42
CA ALA A 264 -17.93 -4.07 -3.65
C ALA A 264 -17.51 -4.25 -2.18
N PRO A 265 -18.08 -3.50 -1.21
CA PRO A 265 -17.58 -3.51 0.17
C PRO A 265 -17.63 -4.92 0.78
N ALA A 266 -16.54 -5.32 1.44
CA ALA A 266 -16.50 -6.55 2.20
C ALA A 266 -17.56 -6.51 3.32
N PRO A 267 -18.37 -7.58 3.51
CA PRO A 267 -19.48 -7.58 4.47
C PRO A 267 -19.05 -7.21 5.90
N ILE A 268 -17.85 -7.58 6.33
CA ILE A 268 -17.28 -7.20 7.63
C ILE A 268 -17.26 -5.68 7.87
N LEU A 269 -17.01 -4.87 6.84
CA LEU A 269 -17.05 -3.41 6.96
C LEU A 269 -18.47 -2.96 7.31
N GLY A 270 -19.48 -3.61 6.74
CA GLY A 270 -20.89 -3.38 7.04
C GLY A 270 -21.24 -3.74 8.49
N HIS A 271 -20.88 -4.95 8.92
CA HIS A 271 -21.14 -5.41 10.29
C HIS A 271 -20.47 -4.54 11.35
N LEU A 272 -19.21 -4.14 11.15
CA LEU A 272 -18.49 -3.27 12.09
C LEU A 272 -19.12 -1.88 12.15
N ALA A 273 -19.45 -1.29 11.00
CA ALA A 273 -20.09 0.02 10.94
C ALA A 273 -21.46 0.04 11.63
N GLU A 274 -22.31 -0.98 11.38
CA GLU A 274 -23.64 -1.12 11.98
C GLU A 274 -23.57 -1.37 13.50
N ALA A 275 -22.51 -2.04 13.96
CA ALA A 275 -22.22 -2.23 15.38
C ALA A 275 -21.61 -0.98 16.06
N GLY A 276 -21.40 0.13 15.33
CA GLY A 276 -20.75 1.34 15.84
C GLY A 276 -19.25 1.21 16.06
N LEU A 277 -18.63 0.12 15.60
CA LEU A 277 -17.19 -0.17 15.70
C LEU A 277 -16.47 0.48 14.51
N THR A 278 -16.40 1.81 14.54
CA THR A 278 -15.98 2.63 13.39
C THR A 278 -14.49 2.97 13.43
N GLY A 279 -13.68 2.16 14.10
CA GLY A 279 -12.23 2.32 14.19
C GLY A 279 -11.79 3.27 15.30
N GLN A 280 -10.67 3.93 15.08
CA GLN A 280 -9.98 4.76 16.09
C GLN A 280 -10.90 5.80 16.71
N LYS A 281 -11.75 6.47 15.92
CA LYS A 281 -12.67 7.51 16.39
C LYS A 281 -13.69 7.04 17.43
N SER A 282 -14.05 5.75 17.40
CA SER A 282 -14.95 5.13 18.39
C SER A 282 -14.21 4.35 19.47
N GLY A 283 -12.88 4.24 19.36
CA GLY A 283 -12.04 3.44 20.23
C GLY A 283 -12.04 1.95 19.88
N ARG A 284 -12.74 1.54 18.82
CA ARG A 284 -12.82 0.14 18.40
C ARG A 284 -13.23 -0.02 16.93
N GLY A 285 -12.58 -0.94 16.22
CA GLY A 285 -12.92 -1.35 14.85
C GLY A 285 -12.39 -2.75 14.59
N PHE A 286 -11.45 -2.91 13.67
CA PHE A 286 -10.63 -4.13 13.56
C PHE A 286 -9.78 -4.32 14.82
N TYR A 287 -9.24 -3.23 15.36
CA TYR A 287 -8.48 -3.19 16.60
C TYR A 287 -9.28 -2.58 17.74
N THR A 288 -8.88 -2.87 18.97
CA THR A 288 -9.31 -2.12 20.16
C THR A 288 -8.26 -1.06 20.51
N TYR A 289 -8.70 0.15 20.83
CA TYR A 289 -7.84 1.27 21.19
C TYR A 289 -8.03 1.64 22.66
N GLU A 290 -7.00 2.26 23.26
CA GLU A 290 -7.00 2.66 24.68
C GLU A 290 -8.20 3.56 25.05
N ALA A 291 -8.59 4.45 24.14
CA ALA A 291 -9.76 5.30 24.24
C ALA A 291 -10.21 5.75 22.83
N ALA A 292 -11.42 6.30 22.73
CA ALA A 292 -11.89 6.94 21.51
C ALA A 292 -10.92 8.06 21.06
N GLY A 293 -10.46 7.98 19.81
CA GLY A 293 -9.47 8.88 19.22
C GLY A 293 -8.01 8.54 19.55
N SER A 294 -7.73 7.59 20.47
CA SER A 294 -6.35 7.22 20.81
C SER A 294 -5.68 6.43 19.67
N PRO A 295 -4.45 6.75 19.25
CA PRO A 295 -3.71 5.97 18.26
C PRO A 295 -3.13 4.66 18.84
N VAL A 296 -3.30 4.42 20.15
CA VAL A 296 -2.69 3.30 20.86
C VAL A 296 -3.61 2.08 20.80
N ILE A 297 -3.20 1.08 20.02
CA ILE A 297 -3.84 -0.24 19.97
C ILE A 297 -3.55 -1.00 21.26
N VAL A 298 -4.59 -1.58 21.86
CA VAL A 298 -4.51 -2.41 23.06
C VAL A 298 -4.90 -3.85 22.76
N ARG A 299 -4.40 -4.80 23.57
CA ARG A 299 -4.74 -6.21 23.43
C ARG A 299 -6.22 -6.45 23.71
N ASP A 300 -6.83 -7.33 22.94
CA ASP A 300 -8.21 -7.78 23.10
C ASP A 300 -8.31 -9.30 22.86
N LEU A 301 -9.54 -9.83 22.89
CA LEU A 301 -9.81 -11.26 22.71
C LEU A 301 -9.41 -11.81 21.33
N GLN A 302 -9.25 -10.96 20.32
CA GLN A 302 -8.82 -11.38 18.98
C GLN A 302 -7.30 -11.31 18.81
N THR A 303 -6.60 -10.64 19.72
CA THR A 303 -5.14 -10.55 19.69
C THR A 303 -4.55 -11.94 19.89
N PRO A 304 -3.74 -12.47 18.93
CA PRO A 304 -3.10 -13.76 19.07
C PRO A 304 -2.36 -13.88 20.40
N LEU A 305 -2.48 -15.03 21.06
CA LEU A 305 -1.74 -15.31 22.29
C LEU A 305 -0.26 -15.54 21.95
N ASP A 306 0.63 -14.90 22.71
CA ASP A 306 2.07 -14.96 22.46
C ASP A 306 2.60 -16.36 22.75
N GLY A 307 2.95 -17.13 21.72
CA GLY A 307 3.75 -18.38 21.77
C GLY A 307 3.19 -19.57 22.57
N ALA A 308 2.26 -19.37 23.49
CA ALA A 308 1.84 -20.36 24.48
C ALA A 308 0.94 -21.47 23.93
N LEU A 309 0.30 -21.25 22.77
CA LEU A 309 -0.63 -22.21 22.16
C LEU A 309 0.00 -23.14 21.13
N LEU A 310 1.24 -22.88 20.68
CA LEU A 310 1.82 -23.59 19.54
C LEU A 310 2.51 -24.92 19.91
N GLY A 311 2.59 -25.24 21.20
CA GLY A 311 3.44 -26.35 21.67
C GLY A 311 4.93 -26.04 21.50
N ALA A 312 5.81 -26.94 21.95
CA ALA A 312 7.24 -26.77 21.77
C ALA A 312 7.65 -27.19 20.35
N GLY A 313 8.42 -26.34 19.66
CA GLY A 313 9.05 -26.70 18.39
C GLY A 313 10.09 -27.81 18.55
N ARG A 314 10.44 -28.44 17.42
CA ARG A 314 11.55 -29.38 17.31
C ARG A 314 12.87 -28.64 17.49
N HIS A 315 13.86 -29.33 18.06
CA HIS A 315 15.20 -28.78 18.18
C HIS A 315 15.86 -28.62 16.80
N VAL A 316 16.41 -27.43 16.52
CA VAL A 316 17.13 -27.12 15.29
C VAL A 316 18.48 -26.52 15.64
N SER A 317 19.55 -27.14 15.14
CA SER A 317 20.95 -26.74 15.28
C SER A 317 21.69 -26.71 13.94
N SER A 318 21.26 -27.55 13.00
CA SER A 318 21.81 -27.64 11.64
C SER A 318 20.74 -27.37 10.58
N VAL A 319 21.09 -26.56 9.58
CA VAL A 319 20.19 -26.11 8.50
C VAL A 319 20.79 -26.45 7.14
N GLY A 320 20.08 -27.23 6.34
CA GLY A 320 20.40 -27.44 4.92
C GLY A 320 19.72 -26.37 4.07
N VAL A 321 20.42 -25.71 3.15
CA VAL A 321 19.84 -24.79 2.16
C VAL A 321 20.08 -25.33 0.76
N ALA A 322 19.02 -25.75 0.09
CA ALA A 322 19.08 -26.33 -1.25
C ALA A 322 18.90 -25.25 -2.32
N GLY A 323 19.97 -24.95 -3.04
CA GLY A 323 20.01 -23.95 -4.10
C GLY A 323 21.32 -23.16 -4.11
N SER A 324 21.60 -22.48 -5.21
CA SER A 324 22.81 -21.64 -5.37
C SER A 324 22.49 -20.22 -5.84
N GLY A 325 21.21 -19.84 -5.86
CA GLY A 325 20.75 -18.52 -6.28
C GLY A 325 20.97 -17.45 -5.22
N THR A 326 20.54 -16.23 -5.52
CA THR A 326 20.55 -15.09 -4.59
C THR A 326 19.75 -15.37 -3.32
N MET A 327 18.58 -16.00 -3.46
CA MET A 327 17.72 -16.36 -2.33
C MET A 327 18.40 -17.40 -1.44
N ALA A 328 18.86 -18.52 -2.00
CA ALA A 328 19.57 -19.57 -1.26
C ALA A 328 20.80 -19.01 -0.52
N SER A 329 21.62 -18.20 -1.20
CA SER A 329 22.79 -17.56 -0.60
C SER A 329 22.40 -16.61 0.56
N GLY A 330 21.33 -15.84 0.38
CA GLY A 330 20.81 -14.94 1.41
C GLY A 330 20.26 -15.67 2.63
N ILE A 331 19.54 -16.78 2.43
CA ILE A 331 19.01 -17.62 3.50
C ILE A 331 20.16 -18.29 4.28
N ALA A 332 21.12 -18.88 3.57
CA ALA A 332 22.31 -19.47 4.18
C ALA A 332 23.08 -18.43 5.02
N GLN A 333 23.24 -17.20 4.50
CA GLN A 333 23.84 -16.10 5.26
C GLN A 333 23.04 -15.79 6.54
N VAL A 334 21.70 -15.68 6.46
CA VAL A 334 20.85 -15.36 7.62
C VAL A 334 21.00 -16.40 8.73
N PHE A 335 20.96 -17.68 8.39
CA PHE A 335 21.11 -18.77 9.37
C PHE A 335 22.52 -18.81 9.96
N ALA A 336 23.57 -18.73 9.14
CA ALA A 336 24.94 -18.73 9.63
C ALA A 336 25.24 -17.52 10.55
N GLN A 337 24.74 -16.33 10.22
CA GLN A 337 24.89 -15.14 11.08
C GLN A 337 24.15 -15.25 12.41
N ALA A 338 23.17 -16.16 12.52
CA ALA A 338 22.48 -16.48 13.76
C ALA A 338 23.13 -17.64 14.54
N GLY A 339 24.24 -18.18 14.04
CA GLY A 339 25.03 -19.21 14.73
C GLY A 339 24.66 -20.66 14.38
N PHE A 340 23.79 -20.90 13.39
CA PHE A 340 23.46 -22.25 12.94
C PHE A 340 24.57 -22.81 12.05
N THR A 341 24.85 -24.11 12.15
CA THR A 341 25.64 -24.81 11.14
C THR A 341 24.82 -24.95 9.86
N VAL A 342 25.36 -24.53 8.73
CA VAL A 342 24.64 -24.47 7.45
C VAL A 342 25.31 -25.36 6.42
N VAL A 343 24.55 -26.26 5.79
CA VAL A 343 24.97 -26.99 4.60
C VAL A 343 24.34 -26.33 3.37
N LEU A 344 25.16 -25.71 2.52
CA LEU A 344 24.69 -25.06 1.28
C LEU A 344 24.86 -26.02 0.11
N ALA A 345 23.78 -26.69 -0.29
CA ALA A 345 23.80 -27.69 -1.35
C ALA A 345 23.41 -27.12 -2.71
N ALA A 346 24.17 -27.47 -3.74
CA ALA A 346 23.87 -27.14 -5.14
C ALA A 346 24.00 -28.37 -6.04
N ARG A 347 23.65 -28.23 -7.33
CA ARG A 347 23.77 -29.32 -8.33
C ARG A 347 25.20 -29.79 -8.59
N SER A 348 26.21 -29.08 -8.10
CA SER A 348 27.63 -29.45 -8.17
C SER A 348 28.41 -28.74 -7.06
N GLN A 349 29.54 -29.32 -6.65
CA GLN A 349 30.41 -28.70 -5.62
C GLN A 349 30.83 -27.29 -6.03
N GLU A 350 31.23 -27.11 -7.28
CA GLU A 350 31.62 -25.81 -7.84
C GLU A 350 30.54 -24.73 -7.67
N LYS A 351 29.26 -25.08 -7.89
CA LYS A 351 28.15 -24.12 -7.71
C LYS A 351 27.90 -23.78 -6.25
N ALA A 352 28.08 -24.74 -5.34
CA ALA A 352 27.96 -24.51 -3.91
C ALA A 352 29.08 -23.60 -3.40
N GLU A 353 30.32 -23.83 -3.84
CA GLU A 353 31.47 -22.97 -3.55
C GLU A 353 31.27 -21.55 -4.09
N ALA A 354 30.77 -21.41 -5.32
CA ALA A 354 30.47 -20.11 -5.90
C ALA A 354 29.40 -19.34 -5.10
N ALA A 355 28.36 -20.04 -4.61
CA ALA A 355 27.34 -19.44 -3.75
C ALA A 355 27.92 -19.02 -2.39
N LYS A 356 28.74 -19.87 -1.75
CA LYS A 356 29.48 -19.51 -0.53
C LYS A 356 30.39 -18.29 -0.75
N ALA A 357 31.12 -18.24 -1.87
CA ALA A 357 31.95 -17.09 -2.23
C ALA A 357 31.14 -15.79 -2.43
N ALA A 358 29.91 -15.89 -2.98
CA ALA A 358 29.01 -14.75 -3.11
C ALA A 358 28.56 -14.21 -1.74
N ILE A 359 28.32 -15.09 -0.77
CA ILE A 359 28.05 -14.72 0.63
C ILE A 359 29.26 -13.97 1.21
N GLY A 360 30.48 -14.48 1.02
CA GLY A 360 31.71 -13.81 1.46
C GLY A 360 31.84 -12.39 0.90
N LYS A 361 31.52 -12.19 -0.38
CA LYS A 361 31.49 -10.84 -1.00
C LYS A 361 30.43 -9.93 -0.37
N SER A 362 29.25 -10.46 -0.07
CA SER A 362 28.16 -9.73 0.60
C SER A 362 28.59 -9.27 2.00
N LEU A 363 29.15 -10.18 2.80
CA LEU A 363 29.67 -9.90 4.14
C LEU A 363 30.82 -8.88 4.09
N GLY A 364 31.76 -9.01 3.16
CA GLY A 364 32.84 -8.03 2.98
C GLY A 364 32.33 -6.61 2.69
N ARG A 365 31.24 -6.46 1.93
CA ARG A 365 30.56 -5.16 1.74
C ARG A 365 29.88 -4.64 3.00
N ALA A 366 29.38 -5.52 3.86
CA ALA A 366 28.82 -5.13 5.15
C ALA A 366 29.91 -4.64 6.10
N VAL A 367 31.08 -5.30 6.10
CA VAL A 367 32.28 -4.90 6.84
C VAL A 367 32.79 -3.54 6.38
N SER A 368 32.95 -3.33 5.06
CA SER A 368 33.43 -2.04 4.55
C SER A 368 32.49 -0.86 4.84
N LYS A 369 31.21 -1.14 5.07
CA LYS A 369 30.18 -0.17 5.49
C LYS A 369 30.05 -0.03 7.01
N GLY A 370 30.91 -0.70 7.80
CA GLY A 370 30.87 -0.67 9.27
C GLY A 370 29.65 -1.36 9.89
N ARG A 371 28.90 -2.16 9.12
CA ARG A 371 27.68 -2.86 9.60
C ARG A 371 27.97 -4.21 10.25
N LEU A 372 29.19 -4.74 10.06
CA LEU A 372 29.64 -6.03 10.57
C LEU A 372 31.15 -5.96 10.85
N THR A 373 31.65 -6.72 11.82
CA THR A 373 33.08 -6.85 12.07
C THR A 373 33.72 -7.93 11.19
N GLU A 374 35.02 -7.84 10.93
CA GLU A 374 35.76 -8.89 10.19
C GLU A 374 35.67 -10.25 10.89
N ALA A 375 35.80 -10.27 12.23
CA ALA A 375 35.68 -11.48 13.03
C ALA A 375 34.30 -12.15 12.88
N ALA A 376 33.21 -11.36 12.93
CA ALA A 376 31.86 -11.90 12.76
C ALA A 376 31.63 -12.39 11.32
N ALA A 377 32.21 -11.73 10.32
CA ALA A 377 32.15 -12.19 8.93
C ALA A 377 32.89 -13.53 8.75
N ALA A 378 34.09 -13.67 9.32
CA ALA A 378 34.86 -14.92 9.27
C ALA A 378 34.11 -16.07 9.96
N GLN A 379 33.60 -15.85 11.18
CA GLN A 379 32.80 -16.82 11.91
C GLN A 379 31.56 -17.27 11.14
N THR A 380 30.87 -16.34 10.46
CA THR A 380 29.73 -16.67 9.60
C THR A 380 30.14 -17.62 8.46
N MET A 381 31.30 -17.39 7.85
CA MET A 381 31.79 -18.19 6.73
C MET A 381 32.26 -19.58 7.14
N GLU A 382 32.75 -19.75 8.38
CA GLU A 382 33.12 -21.04 8.97
C GLU A 382 31.92 -21.94 9.21
N LEU A 383 30.75 -21.36 9.51
CA LEU A 383 29.52 -22.10 9.73
C LEU A 383 28.87 -22.63 8.44
N ILE A 384 29.37 -22.25 7.26
CA ILE A 384 28.77 -22.64 5.97
C ILE A 384 29.62 -23.71 5.30
N THR A 385 29.09 -24.92 5.16
CA THR A 385 29.70 -26.03 4.41
C THR A 385 29.07 -26.15 3.03
N PRO A 386 29.79 -25.88 1.94
CA PRO A 386 29.29 -26.06 0.58
C PRO A 386 29.28 -27.55 0.20
N ALA A 387 28.20 -28.01 -0.43
CA ALA A 387 28.02 -29.41 -0.82
C ALA A 387 27.51 -29.56 -2.26
N GLY A 388 28.10 -30.50 -3.00
CA GLY A 388 27.70 -30.82 -4.38
C GLY A 388 26.56 -31.83 -4.51
N SER A 389 26.05 -32.35 -3.40
CA SER A 389 24.93 -33.30 -3.35
C SER A 389 24.00 -32.97 -2.18
N LEU A 390 22.73 -33.36 -2.31
CA LEU A 390 21.76 -33.29 -1.21
C LEU A 390 22.06 -34.31 -0.11
N ASP A 391 22.84 -35.36 -0.36
CA ASP A 391 23.20 -36.40 0.65
C ASP A 391 23.81 -35.81 1.93
N ALA A 392 24.42 -34.63 1.81
CA ALA A 392 24.93 -33.85 2.94
C ALA A 392 23.84 -33.32 3.89
N PHE A 393 22.55 -33.50 3.56
CA PHE A 393 21.41 -33.14 4.41
C PHE A 393 20.97 -34.28 5.33
N SER A 394 21.66 -35.42 5.33
CA SER A 394 21.32 -36.56 6.19
C SER A 394 21.13 -36.20 7.67
N ASP A 395 21.96 -35.30 8.19
CA ASP A 395 21.94 -34.90 9.61
C ASP A 395 21.26 -33.53 9.89
N VAL A 396 20.73 -32.82 8.89
CA VAL A 396 20.14 -31.49 9.11
C VAL A 396 18.80 -31.57 9.85
N ASP A 397 18.53 -30.60 10.71
CA ASP A 397 17.26 -30.52 11.45
C ASP A 397 16.17 -29.77 10.65
N LEU A 398 16.60 -28.84 9.79
CA LEU A 398 15.74 -28.04 8.92
C LEU A 398 16.36 -27.98 7.52
N ALA A 399 15.64 -28.43 6.50
CA ALA A 399 16.02 -28.26 5.09
C ALA A 399 15.17 -27.17 4.45
N VAL A 400 15.80 -26.12 3.92
CA VAL A 400 15.14 -24.99 3.25
C VAL A 400 15.43 -25.03 1.76
N GLU A 401 14.37 -25.19 0.98
CA GLU A 401 14.43 -25.16 -0.48
C GLU A 401 14.37 -23.72 -1.01
N ALA A 402 15.31 -23.39 -1.89
CA ALA A 402 15.40 -22.12 -2.60
C ALA A 402 15.95 -22.32 -4.04
N VAL A 403 15.27 -23.16 -4.81
CA VAL A 403 15.55 -23.45 -6.24
C VAL A 403 14.55 -22.74 -7.16
N ALA A 404 14.57 -23.08 -8.45
CA ALA A 404 13.71 -22.46 -9.45
C ALA A 404 12.21 -22.60 -9.09
N GLU A 405 11.44 -21.55 -9.36
CA GLU A 405 10.00 -21.50 -9.08
C GLU A 405 9.21 -22.31 -10.12
N ASN A 406 9.37 -23.63 -10.07
CA ASN A 406 8.71 -24.61 -10.91
C ASN A 406 8.25 -25.79 -10.06
N LEU A 407 6.96 -26.15 -10.16
CA LEU A 407 6.36 -27.18 -9.32
C LEU A 407 7.03 -28.55 -9.49
N ALA A 408 7.32 -28.98 -10.73
CA ALA A 408 7.92 -30.28 -10.98
C ALA A 408 9.35 -30.37 -10.39
N VAL A 409 10.14 -29.30 -10.54
CA VAL A 409 11.49 -29.20 -9.96
C VAL A 409 11.44 -29.26 -8.43
N LYS A 410 10.51 -28.54 -7.80
CA LYS A 410 10.36 -28.57 -6.33
C LYS A 410 9.85 -29.93 -5.85
N GLN A 411 8.90 -30.56 -6.54
CA GLN A 411 8.41 -31.89 -6.19
C GLN A 411 9.51 -32.96 -6.26
N GLU A 412 10.33 -32.94 -7.32
CA GLU A 412 11.49 -33.84 -7.45
C GLU A 412 12.48 -33.62 -6.31
N LEU A 413 12.80 -32.36 -6.01
CA LEU A 413 13.69 -32.01 -4.91
C LEU A 413 13.14 -32.48 -3.56
N PHE A 414 11.86 -32.24 -3.26
CA PHE A 414 11.24 -32.65 -2.00
C PHE A 414 11.14 -34.17 -1.87
N ALA A 415 10.91 -34.91 -2.96
CA ALA A 415 11.01 -36.37 -2.96
C ALA A 415 12.44 -36.87 -2.67
N GLY A 416 13.46 -36.11 -3.08
CA GLY A 416 14.85 -36.34 -2.71
C GLY A 416 15.13 -36.03 -1.24
N LEU A 417 14.71 -34.85 -0.76
CA LEU A 417 14.84 -34.44 0.64
C LEU A 417 14.14 -35.43 1.59
N ASP A 418 12.99 -35.96 1.17
CA ASP A 418 12.24 -36.95 1.94
C ASP A 418 13.05 -38.21 2.23
N LYS A 419 13.84 -38.67 1.25
CA LYS A 419 14.69 -39.86 1.36
C LYS A 419 15.97 -39.60 2.14
N VAL A 420 16.54 -38.39 1.99
CA VAL A 420 17.88 -38.08 2.50
C VAL A 420 17.83 -37.57 3.94
N CYS A 421 16.92 -36.64 4.26
CA CYS A 421 16.91 -35.99 5.57
C CYS A 421 16.43 -36.98 6.64
N LYS A 422 17.04 -36.96 7.82
CA LYS A 422 16.63 -37.81 8.95
C LYS A 422 15.14 -37.67 9.32
N PRO A 423 14.53 -38.69 9.95
CA PRO A 423 13.19 -38.57 10.52
C PRO A 423 13.09 -37.38 11.49
N GLY A 424 11.96 -36.67 11.45
CA GLY A 424 11.73 -35.47 12.27
C GLY A 424 12.35 -34.18 11.74
N ALA A 425 13.20 -34.22 10.71
CA ALA A 425 13.67 -33.00 10.04
C ALA A 425 12.50 -32.24 9.40
N VAL A 426 12.48 -30.92 9.55
CA VAL A 426 11.50 -30.03 8.91
C VAL A 426 11.91 -29.74 7.48
N LEU A 427 10.98 -29.86 6.53
CA LEU A 427 11.20 -29.57 5.11
C LEU A 427 10.46 -28.30 4.72
N ALA A 428 11.19 -27.20 4.54
CA ALA A 428 10.63 -25.88 4.27
C ALA A 428 10.82 -25.47 2.80
N THR A 429 9.78 -24.94 2.16
CA THR A 429 9.90 -24.34 0.81
C THR A 429 9.86 -22.82 0.88
N THR A 430 10.72 -22.15 0.10
CA THR A 430 10.69 -20.70 -0.13
C THR A 430 9.90 -20.33 -1.39
N THR A 431 8.91 -21.15 -1.79
CA THR A 431 8.02 -20.77 -2.90
C THR A 431 7.29 -19.47 -2.58
N SER A 432 7.02 -18.66 -3.60
CA SER A 432 6.33 -17.37 -3.48
C SER A 432 4.89 -17.41 -4.00
N SER A 433 4.53 -18.49 -4.70
CA SER A 433 3.25 -18.59 -5.42
C SER A 433 2.73 -20.01 -5.64
N LEU A 434 3.56 -21.05 -5.50
CA LEU A 434 3.13 -22.42 -5.72
C LEU A 434 2.42 -22.96 -4.47
N PRO A 435 1.37 -23.80 -4.63
CA PRO A 435 0.72 -24.45 -3.50
C PRO A 435 1.69 -25.35 -2.74
N VAL A 436 1.92 -25.06 -1.47
CA VAL A 436 2.82 -25.82 -0.58
C VAL A 436 2.33 -27.26 -0.45
N ILE A 437 1.02 -27.50 -0.43
CA ILE A 437 0.43 -28.84 -0.37
C ILE A 437 0.81 -29.69 -1.58
N ALA A 438 0.95 -29.10 -2.76
CA ALA A 438 1.35 -29.81 -3.97
C ALA A 438 2.82 -30.28 -3.87
N ILE A 439 3.66 -29.51 -3.18
CA ILE A 439 5.05 -29.87 -2.88
C ILE A 439 5.07 -30.93 -1.77
N ALA A 440 4.31 -30.74 -0.70
CA ALA A 440 4.25 -31.65 0.44
C ALA A 440 3.83 -33.08 0.05
N ARG A 441 2.87 -33.21 -0.87
CA ARG A 441 2.40 -34.51 -1.40
C ARG A 441 3.43 -35.29 -2.22
N ALA A 442 4.56 -34.68 -2.58
CA ALA A 442 5.68 -35.41 -3.18
C ALA A 442 6.52 -36.19 -2.16
N THR A 443 6.23 -36.02 -0.86
CA THR A 443 6.91 -36.69 0.25
C THR A 443 6.01 -37.74 0.90
N SER A 444 6.61 -38.69 1.61
CA SER A 444 5.92 -39.66 2.47
C SER A 444 5.54 -39.11 3.85
N ARG A 445 6.05 -37.92 4.22
CA ARG A 445 5.79 -37.19 5.48
C ARG A 445 5.32 -35.75 5.21
N PRO A 446 4.17 -35.55 4.56
CA PRO A 446 3.65 -34.21 4.27
C PRO A 446 3.42 -33.37 5.55
N GLN A 447 3.26 -34.01 6.70
CA GLN A 447 3.15 -33.34 7.99
C GLN A 447 4.42 -32.59 8.41
N ASP A 448 5.58 -32.98 7.88
CA ASP A 448 6.89 -32.36 8.12
C ASP A 448 7.22 -31.23 7.13
N VAL A 449 6.28 -30.93 6.21
CA VAL A 449 6.47 -29.93 5.15
C VAL A 449 5.73 -28.63 5.47
N ILE A 450 6.39 -27.49 5.25
CA ILE A 450 5.86 -26.16 5.53
C ILE A 450 6.38 -25.12 4.54
N GLY A 451 5.63 -24.05 4.30
CA GLY A 451 6.16 -22.88 3.58
C GLY A 451 6.89 -21.95 4.53
N MET A 452 8.06 -21.48 4.12
CA MET A 452 8.89 -20.51 4.84
C MET A 452 9.36 -19.46 3.83
N HIS A 453 8.44 -18.61 3.41
CA HIS A 453 8.68 -17.68 2.30
C HIS A 453 9.48 -16.46 2.77
N PHE A 454 10.76 -16.42 2.40
CA PHE A 454 11.65 -15.28 2.56
C PHE A 454 11.50 -14.25 1.44
N PHE A 455 11.55 -12.97 1.80
CA PHE A 455 11.52 -11.87 0.84
C PHE A 455 12.93 -11.47 0.39
N ASN A 456 13.08 -11.17 -0.90
CA ASN A 456 14.36 -10.79 -1.50
C ASN A 456 14.67 -9.30 -1.26
N PRO A 457 15.88 -8.92 -0.78
CA PRO A 457 16.97 -9.76 -0.32
C PRO A 457 16.80 -10.30 1.10
N ALA A 458 16.95 -11.62 1.28
CA ALA A 458 16.72 -12.29 2.56
C ALA A 458 17.50 -11.71 3.76
N PRO A 459 18.76 -11.25 3.65
CA PRO A 459 19.45 -10.62 4.79
C PRO A 459 18.87 -9.25 5.21
N ALA A 460 18.23 -8.53 4.29
CA ALA A 460 17.72 -7.18 4.52
C ALA A 460 16.24 -7.16 4.93
N MET A 461 15.42 -8.04 4.34
CA MET A 461 13.99 -8.11 4.60
C MET A 461 13.70 -8.78 5.95
N LYS A 462 12.78 -8.23 6.75
CA LYS A 462 12.46 -8.77 8.08
C LYS A 462 11.39 -9.84 8.05
N LEU A 463 10.48 -9.78 7.07
CA LEU A 463 9.31 -10.65 6.98
C LEU A 463 9.67 -12.06 6.53
N VAL A 464 9.00 -13.05 7.12
CA VAL A 464 8.87 -14.42 6.59
C VAL A 464 7.39 -14.81 6.68
N GLU A 465 6.78 -15.22 5.58
CA GLU A 465 5.44 -15.84 5.61
C GLU A 465 5.58 -17.33 5.92
N VAL A 466 4.98 -17.76 7.04
CA VAL A 466 4.97 -19.14 7.50
C VAL A 466 3.65 -19.78 7.09
N VAL A 467 3.73 -20.63 6.08
CA VAL A 467 2.56 -21.11 5.34
C VAL A 467 2.23 -22.53 5.76
N ARG A 468 1.06 -22.69 6.38
CA ARG A 468 0.58 -24.00 6.82
C ARG A 468 -0.31 -24.64 5.76
N THR A 469 -0.08 -25.91 5.50
CA THR A 469 -1.05 -26.74 4.77
C THR A 469 -2.00 -27.42 5.75
N VAL A 470 -3.07 -28.00 5.24
CA VAL A 470 -3.98 -28.85 6.05
C VAL A 470 -3.31 -30.11 6.62
N LEU A 471 -2.11 -30.47 6.15
CA LEU A 471 -1.36 -31.63 6.63
C LEU A 471 -0.21 -31.26 7.58
N THR A 472 0.24 -30.01 7.58
CA THR A 472 1.40 -29.55 8.36
C THR A 472 1.14 -29.69 9.86
N ALA A 473 2.02 -30.41 10.57
CA ALA A 473 1.91 -30.62 12.00
C ALA A 473 2.15 -29.34 12.81
N ASP A 474 1.53 -29.24 13.99
CA ASP A 474 1.65 -28.06 14.87
C ASP A 474 3.08 -27.84 15.36
N ASP A 475 3.82 -28.93 15.67
CA ASP A 475 5.20 -28.85 16.13
C ASP A 475 6.14 -28.32 15.03
N VAL A 476 5.89 -28.62 13.76
CA VAL A 476 6.61 -28.08 12.60
C VAL A 476 6.36 -26.58 12.45
N HIS A 477 5.10 -26.16 12.59
CA HIS A 477 4.73 -24.75 12.58
C HIS A 477 5.42 -23.97 13.71
N ALA A 478 5.37 -24.50 14.94
CA ALA A 478 6.05 -23.94 16.10
C ALA A 478 7.57 -23.84 15.86
N THR A 479 8.19 -24.89 15.32
CA THR A 479 9.62 -24.94 14.98
C THR A 479 10.01 -23.77 14.08
N VAL A 480 9.26 -23.52 13.00
CA VAL A 480 9.60 -22.46 12.04
C VAL A 480 9.39 -21.07 12.67
N ARG A 481 8.36 -20.86 13.49
CA ARG A 481 8.15 -19.57 14.18
C ARG A 481 9.26 -19.27 15.19
N GLU A 482 9.66 -20.26 15.99
CA GLU A 482 10.79 -20.13 16.92
C GLU A 482 12.09 -19.80 16.15
N ILE A 483 12.32 -20.50 15.04
CA ILE A 483 13.50 -20.29 14.22
C ILE A 483 13.52 -18.91 13.59
N CYS A 484 12.40 -18.43 13.04
CA CYS A 484 12.27 -17.07 12.54
C CYS A 484 12.68 -16.04 13.61
N THR A 485 12.22 -16.23 14.84
CA THR A 485 12.58 -15.36 15.97
C THR A 485 14.09 -15.42 16.26
N LYS A 486 14.69 -16.62 16.32
CA LYS A 486 16.14 -16.81 16.53
C LYS A 486 16.99 -16.15 15.46
N VAL A 487 16.56 -16.19 14.19
CA VAL A 487 17.25 -15.53 13.07
C VAL A 487 16.87 -14.05 12.91
N ARG A 488 16.16 -13.46 13.89
CA ARG A 488 15.71 -12.06 13.90
C ARG A 488 14.82 -11.68 12.71
N LYS A 489 14.01 -12.63 12.27
CA LYS A 489 12.90 -12.45 11.32
C LYS A 489 11.58 -12.34 12.07
N HIS A 490 10.62 -11.69 11.43
CA HIS A 490 9.26 -11.58 11.92
C HIS A 490 8.39 -12.56 11.13
N PRO A 491 7.96 -13.68 11.74
CA PRO A 491 7.06 -14.61 11.10
C PRO A 491 5.64 -14.02 11.08
N VAL A 492 4.95 -14.17 9.96
CA VAL A 492 3.50 -13.99 9.86
C VAL A 492 2.86 -15.30 9.42
N ASP A 493 1.74 -15.66 10.02
CA ASP A 493 1.08 -16.93 9.72
C ASP A 493 -0.01 -16.78 8.66
N CYS A 494 -0.06 -17.74 7.73
CA CYS A 494 -1.13 -17.81 6.74
C CYS A 494 -1.36 -19.24 6.23
N GLY A 495 -2.52 -19.46 5.63
CA GLY A 495 -2.85 -20.72 4.97
C GLY A 495 -2.21 -20.86 3.58
N ASP A 496 -2.13 -22.09 3.09
CA ASP A 496 -1.64 -22.37 1.73
C ASP A 496 -2.63 -21.91 0.64
N ARG A 497 -2.23 -20.89 -0.13
CA ARG A 497 -2.90 -20.37 -1.34
C ARG A 497 -1.91 -19.61 -2.21
N ALA A 498 -2.24 -19.37 -3.47
CA ALA A 498 -1.46 -18.49 -4.33
C ALA A 498 -1.25 -17.10 -3.70
N GLY A 499 0.02 -16.70 -3.66
CA GLY A 499 0.47 -15.37 -3.26
C GLY A 499 0.38 -15.06 -1.76
N PHE A 500 0.00 -16.02 -0.93
CA PHE A 500 -0.05 -15.89 0.52
C PHE A 500 -0.78 -14.62 1.00
N ILE A 501 -0.13 -13.75 1.77
CA ILE A 501 -0.66 -12.44 2.17
C ILE A 501 -0.13 -11.37 1.22
N VAL A 502 1.20 -11.20 1.15
CA VAL A 502 1.81 -10.03 0.49
C VAL A 502 1.50 -10.01 -0.99
N ASN A 503 1.75 -11.11 -1.71
CA ASN A 503 1.58 -11.12 -3.15
C ASN A 503 0.09 -11.10 -3.54
N ALA A 504 -0.77 -11.71 -2.72
CA ALA A 504 -2.21 -11.68 -2.88
C ALA A 504 -2.82 -10.27 -2.76
N LEU A 505 -2.18 -9.34 -2.03
CA LEU A 505 -2.64 -7.96 -1.91
C LEU A 505 -1.86 -6.99 -2.83
N LEU A 506 -0.54 -7.19 -2.95
CA LEU A 506 0.34 -6.27 -3.68
C LEU A 506 0.13 -6.33 -5.20
N PHE A 507 0.10 -7.52 -5.79
CA PHE A 507 0.06 -7.63 -7.26
C PHE A 507 -1.28 -7.21 -7.87
N PRO A 508 -2.44 -7.49 -7.25
CA PRO A 508 -3.70 -6.90 -7.72
C PRO A 508 -3.68 -5.36 -7.68
N TYR A 509 -3.13 -4.78 -6.61
CA TYR A 509 -2.93 -3.33 -6.51
C TYR A 509 -2.03 -2.79 -7.64
N LEU A 510 -0.89 -3.44 -7.91
CA LEU A 510 0.01 -3.03 -9.00
C LEU A 510 -0.64 -3.17 -10.38
N ASN A 511 -1.35 -4.27 -10.62
CA ASN A 511 -2.07 -4.50 -11.87
C ASN A 511 -3.17 -3.44 -12.09
N ASN A 512 -3.86 -3.01 -11.03
CA ASN A 512 -4.83 -1.92 -11.13
C ASN A 512 -4.19 -0.58 -11.48
N ALA A 513 -2.98 -0.30 -10.99
CA ALA A 513 -2.23 0.88 -11.43
C ALA A 513 -1.90 0.81 -12.93
N ILE A 514 -1.49 -0.36 -13.42
CA ILE A 514 -1.23 -0.57 -14.86
C ILE A 514 -2.51 -0.34 -15.69
N LYS A 515 -3.66 -0.87 -15.24
CA LYS A 515 -4.96 -0.66 -15.91
C LYS A 515 -5.34 0.83 -15.96
N MET A 516 -5.05 1.61 -14.92
CA MET A 516 -5.33 3.05 -14.93
C MET A 516 -4.55 3.79 -16.04
N VAL A 517 -3.31 3.38 -16.30
CA VAL A 517 -2.48 3.95 -17.37
C VAL A 517 -2.93 3.48 -18.74
N GLU A 518 -3.25 2.19 -18.87
CA GLU A 518 -3.80 1.60 -20.11
C GLU A 518 -5.10 2.30 -20.54
N GLN A 519 -5.89 2.75 -19.57
CA GLN A 519 -7.13 3.50 -19.78
C GLN A 519 -6.90 5.03 -19.92
N HIS A 520 -5.66 5.50 -19.91
CA HIS A 520 -5.26 6.90 -20.06
C HIS A 520 -5.82 7.87 -19.00
N TYR A 521 -6.08 7.40 -17.77
CA TYR A 521 -6.61 8.23 -16.69
C TYR A 521 -5.54 9.12 -16.03
N ALA A 522 -4.30 8.65 -15.95
CA ALA A 522 -3.19 9.39 -15.35
C ALA A 522 -1.86 8.89 -15.93
N THR A 523 -0.82 9.71 -15.81
CA THR A 523 0.53 9.31 -16.24
C THR A 523 1.20 8.39 -15.21
N LEU A 524 2.29 7.73 -15.60
CA LEU A 524 3.10 6.92 -14.68
C LEU A 524 3.61 7.75 -13.49
N ASP A 525 4.03 8.98 -13.76
CA ASP A 525 4.59 9.90 -12.76
C ASP A 525 3.51 10.40 -11.79
N ASP A 526 2.35 10.73 -12.33
CA ASP A 526 1.18 11.15 -11.56
C ASP A 526 0.72 10.05 -10.60
N ILE A 527 0.64 8.80 -11.06
CA ILE A 527 0.24 7.68 -10.19
C ILE A 527 1.30 7.38 -9.14
N ASP A 528 2.59 7.41 -9.52
CA ASP A 528 3.67 7.25 -8.55
C ASP A 528 3.66 8.36 -7.50
N ALA A 529 3.44 9.61 -7.89
CA ALA A 529 3.36 10.77 -7.00
C ALA A 529 2.14 10.68 -6.06
N ALA A 530 0.96 10.32 -6.60
CA ALA A 530 -0.26 10.17 -5.81
C ALA A 530 -0.07 9.17 -4.66
N MET A 531 0.50 7.99 -4.95
CA MET A 531 0.68 6.97 -3.91
C MET A 531 1.80 7.30 -2.92
N LYS A 532 2.87 7.97 -3.36
CA LYS A 532 3.94 8.44 -2.46
C LYS A 532 3.46 9.54 -1.51
N LEU A 533 2.76 10.54 -2.04
CA LEU A 533 2.38 11.75 -1.30
C LEU A 533 1.07 11.60 -0.53
N GLY A 534 0.11 10.86 -1.09
CA GLY A 534 -1.20 10.59 -0.48
C GLY A 534 -1.14 9.40 0.49
N GLY A 535 -0.56 8.27 0.06
CA GLY A 535 -0.48 7.05 0.86
C GLY A 535 0.76 6.95 1.76
N GLY A 536 1.76 7.81 1.58
CA GLY A 536 3.04 7.71 2.28
C GLY A 536 3.88 6.50 1.85
N TYR A 537 3.65 5.97 0.65
CA TYR A 537 4.31 4.76 0.18
C TYR A 537 5.80 5.04 -0.09
N PRO A 538 6.71 4.11 0.24
CA PRO A 538 8.15 4.32 0.04
C PRO A 538 8.53 4.41 -1.43
N MET A 539 7.77 3.76 -2.32
CA MET A 539 7.91 3.80 -3.77
C MET A 539 6.52 3.82 -4.41
N GLY A 540 6.44 4.45 -5.58
CA GLY A 540 5.22 4.41 -6.40
C GLY A 540 5.08 3.05 -7.08
N PRO A 541 3.87 2.67 -7.51
CA PRO A 541 3.62 1.36 -8.11
C PRO A 541 4.51 1.06 -9.34
N PHE A 542 4.78 2.03 -10.22
CA PHE A 542 5.59 1.80 -11.42
C PHE A 542 7.07 1.71 -11.11
N GLU A 543 7.55 2.53 -10.17
CA GLU A 543 8.89 2.38 -9.63
C GLU A 543 9.09 0.99 -9.01
N LEU A 544 8.12 0.51 -8.23
CA LEU A 544 8.17 -0.81 -7.60
C LEU A 544 8.11 -1.94 -8.65
N LEU A 545 7.23 -1.84 -9.64
CA LEU A 545 7.12 -2.81 -10.74
C LEU A 545 8.46 -2.98 -11.47
N ASP A 546 9.15 -1.89 -11.78
CA ASP A 546 10.45 -1.94 -12.46
C ASP A 546 11.58 -2.47 -11.56
N VAL A 547 11.47 -2.32 -10.24
CA VAL A 547 12.41 -2.89 -9.26
C VAL A 547 12.23 -4.40 -9.12
N VAL A 548 10.97 -4.84 -8.99
CA VAL A 548 10.60 -6.27 -8.88
C VAL A 548 10.90 -7.00 -10.18
N GLY A 549 10.56 -6.38 -11.31
CA GLY A 549 10.67 -6.92 -12.65
C GLY A 549 9.32 -7.35 -13.21
N LEU A 550 9.00 -6.89 -14.42
CA LEU A 550 7.66 -7.04 -15.01
C LEU A 550 7.28 -8.50 -15.30
N ASP A 551 8.26 -9.33 -15.64
CA ASP A 551 8.08 -10.78 -15.83
C ASP A 551 7.73 -11.51 -14.53
N VAL A 552 8.32 -11.08 -13.41
CA VAL A 552 8.00 -11.62 -12.09
C VAL A 552 6.57 -11.24 -11.71
N SER A 553 6.21 -9.97 -11.91
CA SER A 553 4.83 -9.49 -11.68
C SER A 553 3.82 -10.26 -12.52
N LEU A 554 4.07 -10.38 -13.82
CA LEU A 554 3.18 -11.10 -14.73
C LEU A 554 3.04 -12.57 -14.35
N ALA A 555 4.12 -13.22 -13.94
CA ALA A 555 4.07 -14.62 -13.50
C ALA A 555 3.19 -14.80 -12.26
N ILE A 556 3.33 -13.91 -11.27
CA ILE A 556 2.54 -13.96 -10.03
C ILE A 556 1.06 -13.68 -10.32
N GLU A 557 0.75 -12.63 -11.10
CA GLU A 557 -0.62 -12.31 -11.48
C GLU A 557 -1.30 -13.46 -12.26
N LYS A 558 -0.56 -14.14 -13.15
CA LYS A 558 -1.05 -15.34 -13.83
C LYS A 558 -1.38 -16.48 -12.87
N VAL A 559 -0.57 -16.68 -11.84
CA VAL A 559 -0.82 -17.70 -10.82
C VAL A 559 -2.07 -17.34 -10.00
N LEU A 560 -2.18 -16.09 -9.54
CA LEU A 560 -3.35 -15.59 -8.82
C LEU A 560 -4.63 -15.76 -9.66
N HIS A 561 -4.63 -15.28 -10.90
CA HIS A 561 -5.79 -15.41 -11.79
C HIS A 561 -6.15 -16.87 -12.08
N LYS A 562 -5.15 -17.75 -12.26
CA LYS A 562 -5.38 -19.18 -12.48
C LYS A 562 -6.01 -19.87 -11.27
N GLU A 563 -5.64 -19.48 -10.06
CA GLU A 563 -6.18 -20.08 -8.84
C GLU A 563 -7.60 -19.59 -8.55
N PHE A 564 -7.81 -18.27 -8.50
CA PHE A 564 -9.08 -17.69 -8.07
C PHE A 564 -10.11 -17.59 -9.19
N ARG A 565 -9.67 -17.58 -10.46
CA ARG A 565 -10.53 -17.39 -11.65
C ARG A 565 -11.38 -16.12 -11.61
N ASP A 566 -10.95 -15.14 -10.82
CA ASP A 566 -11.58 -13.83 -10.77
C ASP A 566 -11.08 -12.98 -11.95
N PRO A 567 -11.98 -12.50 -12.84
CA PRO A 567 -11.61 -11.61 -13.94
C PRO A 567 -10.85 -10.35 -13.48
N GLY A 568 -11.12 -9.85 -12.27
CA GLY A 568 -10.41 -8.69 -11.72
C GLY A 568 -8.92 -8.93 -11.50
N LEU A 569 -8.52 -10.20 -11.30
CA LEU A 569 -7.13 -10.62 -11.11
C LEU A 569 -6.39 -10.91 -12.42
N ALA A 570 -7.07 -10.85 -13.57
CA ALA A 570 -6.42 -11.06 -14.86
C ALA A 570 -5.32 -9.99 -15.09
N PRO A 571 -4.10 -10.40 -15.49
CA PRO A 571 -3.03 -9.45 -15.80
C PRO A 571 -3.45 -8.46 -16.89
N SER A 572 -3.03 -7.21 -16.77
CA SER A 572 -3.28 -6.20 -17.82
C SER A 572 -2.57 -6.58 -19.13
N PRO A 573 -3.23 -6.42 -20.29
CA PRO A 573 -2.59 -6.62 -21.60
C PRO A 573 -1.33 -5.79 -21.79
N LEU A 574 -1.29 -4.55 -21.29
CA LEU A 574 -0.09 -3.70 -21.30
C LEU A 574 1.11 -4.39 -20.63
N LEU A 575 0.92 -5.05 -19.49
CA LEU A 575 1.98 -5.79 -18.81
C LEU A 575 2.47 -6.96 -19.66
N GLU A 576 1.55 -7.70 -20.29
CA GLU A 576 1.90 -8.82 -21.18
C GLU A 576 2.72 -8.35 -22.39
N HIS A 577 2.31 -7.24 -23.00
CA HIS A 577 3.02 -6.65 -24.14
C HIS A 577 4.44 -6.20 -23.76
N LEU A 578 4.62 -5.53 -22.62
CA LEU A 578 5.95 -5.09 -22.17
C LEU A 578 6.87 -6.27 -21.88
N VAL A 579 6.36 -7.32 -21.23
CA VAL A 579 7.14 -8.54 -20.98
C VAL A 579 7.50 -9.25 -22.28
N ALA A 580 6.56 -9.37 -23.23
CA ALA A 580 6.81 -9.94 -24.55
C ALA A 580 7.85 -9.14 -25.35
N ALA A 581 7.90 -7.82 -25.16
CA ALA A 581 8.89 -6.93 -25.75
C ALA A 581 10.26 -6.94 -25.01
N GLY A 582 10.43 -7.74 -23.95
CA GLY A 582 11.67 -7.80 -23.17
C GLY A 582 11.92 -6.58 -22.27
N CYS A 583 10.90 -5.75 -22.03
CA CYS A 583 10.96 -4.60 -21.13
C CYS A 583 10.72 -5.07 -19.69
N LEU A 584 11.73 -5.65 -19.04
CA LEU A 584 11.60 -6.32 -17.74
C LEU A 584 11.96 -5.45 -16.52
N GLY A 585 12.07 -4.13 -16.69
CA GLY A 585 12.40 -3.19 -15.62
C GLY A 585 13.90 -2.91 -15.50
N ARG A 586 14.37 -2.60 -14.28
CA ARG A 586 15.75 -2.17 -14.00
C ARG A 586 16.79 -3.20 -14.44
N LYS A 587 16.46 -4.50 -14.40
CA LYS A 587 17.38 -5.58 -14.76
C LYS A 587 17.72 -5.65 -16.25
N THR A 588 16.85 -5.12 -17.12
CA THR A 588 17.07 -5.02 -18.57
C THR A 588 17.36 -3.58 -19.01
N GLY A 589 17.42 -2.63 -18.07
CA GLY A 589 17.57 -1.20 -18.36
C GLY A 589 16.31 -0.54 -18.92
N ARG A 590 15.19 -1.26 -19.01
CA ARG A 590 13.93 -0.77 -19.57
C ARG A 590 12.75 -1.60 -19.06
N GLY A 591 11.73 -0.93 -18.53
CA GLY A 591 10.43 -1.48 -18.15
C GLY A 591 9.34 -0.46 -18.48
N PHE A 592 8.56 -0.04 -17.49
CA PHE A 592 7.70 1.15 -17.63
C PHE A 592 8.53 2.42 -17.81
N ARG A 593 9.74 2.44 -17.22
CA ARG A 593 10.72 3.53 -17.37
C ARG A 593 11.99 3.02 -18.03
N GLU A 594 12.74 3.95 -18.62
CA GLU A 594 14.09 3.70 -19.13
C GLU A 594 15.12 3.98 -18.04
N TYR A 595 16.14 3.12 -17.94
CA TYR A 595 17.21 3.22 -16.95
C TYR A 595 18.55 3.23 -17.66
N ALA A 596 19.45 4.12 -17.20
CA ALA A 596 20.84 4.09 -17.63
C ALA A 596 21.44 2.71 -17.37
N ARG A 597 22.03 2.08 -18.39
CA ARG A 597 22.73 0.79 -18.23
C ARG A 597 23.87 0.99 -17.23
N ARG A 598 23.87 0.18 -16.17
CA ARG A 598 24.94 0.15 -15.16
C ARG A 598 26.20 -0.52 -15.66
#